data_AF-A0A8T6MCI3-F1
#
_entry.id   AF-A0A8T6MCI3-F1
#
_cell.length_a   1.000
_cell.length_b   1.000
_cell.length_c   1.000
_cell.angle_alpha   90.00
_cell.angle_beta   90.00
_cell.angle_gamma   90.00
#
_symmetry.space_group_name_H-M   'P 1'
#
loop_
_entity.id
_entity.type
_entity.pdbx_description
1 polymer ?
#
loop_
_entity_poly.entity_id
_entity_poly.type
_entity_poly.pdbx_seq_one_letter_code
_entity_poly.pdbx_strand_id
1 'polypeptide(L)'
;MDKIIGIKVNKDKAQETISKIKEENNFNSRYKIIREKENIIIPIKKITSDLNKNNIVEINNPEKQKEIGLTYKEILKKEINSKYIDNLPSSYDIVGDIIIINIEDKEFLKEYSSNLTNSLKKIHPHIKVVLNKSKEHHGTFRTQDLEWIGGENRKET
;
A
#
# COMPACT_ATOMS: atom_id res chain seq x y z
N MET A 1 7.59 -20.40 -1.30
CA MET A 1 8.33 -19.74 -0.20
C MET A 1 9.13 -18.61 -0.82
N ASP A 2 8.92 -17.38 -0.38
CA ASP A 2 9.72 -16.25 -0.86
C ASP A 2 11.15 -16.40 -0.33
N LYS A 3 12.13 -16.29 -1.23
CA LYS A 3 13.56 -16.27 -0.91
C LYS A 3 14.12 -14.91 -1.26
N ILE A 4 14.88 -14.33 -0.36
CA ILE A 4 15.56 -13.06 -0.59
C ILE A 4 17.02 -13.15 -0.17
N ILE A 5 17.81 -12.22 -0.67
CA ILE A 5 19.20 -12.03 -0.30
C ILE A 5 19.31 -10.84 0.67
N GLY A 6 20.19 -10.97 1.64
CA GLY A 6 20.52 -9.89 2.57
C GLY A 6 22.00 -9.89 2.94
N ILE A 7 22.46 -8.78 3.49
CA ILE A 7 23.84 -8.64 3.97
C ILE A 7 23.83 -8.73 5.48
N LYS A 8 24.58 -9.68 6.03
CA LYS A 8 24.78 -9.87 7.47
C LYS A 8 25.94 -9.00 7.95
N VAL A 9 25.65 -8.07 8.87
CA VAL A 9 26.68 -7.20 9.46
C VAL A 9 26.53 -7.15 10.97
N ASN A 10 27.65 -6.93 11.68
CA ASN A 10 27.60 -6.66 13.11
C ASN A 10 26.84 -5.34 13.38
N LYS A 11 26.13 -5.26 14.51
CA LYS A 11 25.39 -4.06 14.93
C LYS A 11 26.23 -2.78 14.93
N ASP A 12 27.52 -2.87 15.24
CA ASP A 12 28.41 -1.69 15.27
C ASP A 12 28.57 -1.05 13.88
N LYS A 13 28.51 -1.86 12.82
CA LYS A 13 28.63 -1.41 11.42
C LYS A 13 27.28 -1.30 10.70
N ALA A 14 26.19 -1.47 11.43
CA ALA A 14 24.84 -1.48 10.88
C ALA A 14 24.52 -0.21 10.11
N GLN A 15 24.71 0.94 10.75
CA GLN A 15 24.29 2.23 10.20
C GLN A 15 25.11 2.60 8.96
N GLU A 16 26.42 2.41 9.01
CA GLU A 16 27.32 2.65 7.87
C GLU A 16 26.90 1.81 6.66
N THR A 17 26.59 0.54 6.88
CA THR A 17 26.15 -0.38 5.83
C THR A 17 24.79 0.01 5.26
N ILE A 18 23.84 0.40 6.12
CA ILE A 18 22.50 0.86 5.68
C ILE A 18 22.63 2.12 4.81
N SER A 19 23.47 3.08 5.20
CA SER A 19 23.68 4.31 4.43
C SER A 19 24.23 4.00 3.03
N LYS A 20 25.29 3.17 2.94
CA LYS A 20 25.86 2.74 1.65
C LYS A 20 24.84 2.05 0.75
N ILE A 21 24.08 1.09 1.29
CA ILE A 21 23.06 0.36 0.53
C ILE A 21 21.93 1.30 0.03
N LYS A 22 21.59 2.32 0.82
CA LYS A 22 20.59 3.33 0.42
C LYS A 22 21.12 4.26 -0.67
N GLU A 23 22.36 4.72 -0.57
CA GLU A 23 23.04 5.53 -1.61
C GLU A 23 23.08 4.78 -2.95
N GLU A 24 23.33 3.47 -2.92
CA GLU A 24 23.30 2.60 -4.10
C GLU A 24 21.88 2.27 -4.62
N ASN A 25 20.82 2.79 -4.00
CA ASN A 25 19.42 2.43 -4.26
C ASN A 25 19.12 0.92 -4.18
N ASN A 26 19.97 0.17 -3.49
CA ASN A 26 19.96 -1.29 -3.45
C ASN A 26 19.17 -1.87 -2.26
N PHE A 27 18.68 -1.02 -1.36
CA PHE A 27 17.87 -1.46 -0.22
C PHE A 27 16.51 -2.03 -0.67
N ASN A 28 16.15 -3.23 -0.20
CA ASN A 28 14.87 -3.85 -0.51
C ASN A 28 13.83 -3.54 0.58
N SER A 29 13.11 -2.43 0.42
CA SER A 29 12.09 -1.91 1.34
C SER A 29 10.84 -2.78 1.49
N ARG A 30 10.71 -3.86 0.72
CA ARG A 30 9.57 -4.81 0.84
C ARG A 30 9.69 -5.70 2.07
N TYR A 31 10.88 -5.81 2.67
CA TYR A 31 11.18 -6.73 3.76
C TYR A 31 11.77 -5.99 4.95
N LYS A 32 11.46 -6.46 6.16
CA LYS A 32 12.02 -5.87 7.38
C LYS A 32 13.50 -6.23 7.52
N ILE A 33 14.25 -5.32 8.13
CA ILE A 33 15.61 -5.61 8.61
C ILE A 33 15.49 -6.62 9.76
N ILE A 34 16.22 -7.73 9.65
CA ILE A 34 16.24 -8.79 10.66
C ILE A 34 17.31 -8.44 11.68
N ARG A 35 16.97 -8.42 12.96
CA ARG A 35 17.90 -8.12 14.05
C ARG A 35 18.16 -9.37 14.87
N GLU A 36 19.39 -9.87 14.84
CA GLU A 36 19.88 -10.95 15.70
C GLU A 36 20.56 -10.37 16.96
N LYS A 37 21.11 -11.24 17.83
CA LYS A 37 21.78 -10.82 19.07
C LYS A 37 22.97 -9.89 18.81
N GLU A 38 23.88 -10.27 17.92
CA GLU A 38 25.10 -9.50 17.61
C GLU A 38 25.12 -8.93 16.18
N ASN A 39 24.27 -9.46 15.31
CA ASN A 39 24.25 -9.13 13.89
C ASN A 39 22.88 -8.57 13.48
N ILE A 40 22.87 -7.86 12.36
CA ILE A 40 21.66 -7.49 11.62
C ILE A 40 21.79 -8.00 10.18
N ILE A 41 20.65 -8.32 9.58
CA ILE A 41 20.58 -8.72 8.17
C ILE A 41 19.74 -7.69 7.43
N ILE A 42 20.35 -7.04 6.44
CA ILE A 42 19.75 -5.97 5.66
C ILE A 42 19.33 -6.52 4.29
N PRO A 43 18.03 -6.50 3.94
CA PRO A 43 17.55 -6.95 2.63
C PRO A 43 18.06 -6.10 1.47
N ILE A 44 18.54 -6.75 0.39
CA ILE A 44 19.05 -6.08 -0.82
C ILE A 44 18.25 -6.50 -2.07
N LYS A 45 18.25 -5.65 -3.11
CA LYS A 45 17.57 -5.91 -4.39
C LYS A 45 18.45 -6.74 -5.34
N LYS A 46 19.74 -6.42 -5.40
CA LYS A 46 20.75 -7.07 -6.26
C LYS A 46 22.05 -7.29 -5.48
N ILE A 47 22.82 -8.30 -5.87
CA ILE A 47 24.17 -8.52 -5.34
C ILE A 47 25.11 -7.48 -5.96
N THR A 48 25.66 -6.57 -5.17
CA THR A 48 26.73 -5.64 -5.61
C THR A 48 28.09 -6.16 -5.18
N SER A 49 29.09 -5.97 -6.04
CA SER A 49 30.48 -6.44 -5.83
C SER A 49 31.20 -5.71 -4.70
N ASP A 50 30.78 -4.48 -4.40
CA ASP A 50 31.48 -3.55 -3.49
C ASP A 50 31.19 -3.83 -2.00
N LEU A 51 30.10 -4.55 -1.71
CA LEU A 51 29.72 -4.93 -0.35
C LEU A 51 30.15 -6.38 -0.11
N ASN A 52 31.39 -6.55 0.37
CA ASN A 52 31.99 -7.80 0.85
C ASN A 52 31.16 -9.07 0.61
N LYS A 53 31.40 -9.75 -0.52
CA LYS A 53 30.75 -11.00 -0.95
C LYS A 53 30.64 -12.06 0.17
N ASN A 54 31.51 -12.00 1.17
CA ASN A 54 31.60 -12.96 2.27
C ASN A 54 30.46 -12.86 3.30
N ASN A 55 29.62 -11.82 3.26
CA ASN A 55 28.55 -11.59 4.24
C ASN A 55 27.13 -11.70 3.66
N ILE A 56 27.00 -12.17 2.42
CA ILE A 56 25.70 -12.37 1.78
C ILE A 56 25.04 -13.63 2.36
N VAL A 57 23.80 -13.51 2.80
CA VAL A 57 23.00 -14.60 3.34
C VAL A 57 21.68 -14.70 2.59
N GLU A 58 21.25 -15.93 2.32
CA GLU A 58 19.90 -16.21 1.85
C GLU A 58 18.95 -16.26 3.06
N ILE A 59 17.88 -15.48 2.97
CA ILE A 59 16.82 -15.47 3.97
C ILE A 59 15.63 -16.24 3.38
N ASN A 60 15.29 -17.34 4.04
CA ASN A 60 14.08 -18.09 3.75
C ASN A 60 12.91 -17.51 4.54
N ASN A 61 11.77 -17.32 3.87
CA ASN A 61 10.54 -16.84 4.50
C ASN A 61 10.68 -15.50 5.27
N PRO A 62 11.22 -14.44 4.63
CA PRO A 62 11.43 -13.15 5.27
C PRO A 62 10.11 -12.48 5.69
N GLU A 63 10.12 -11.80 6.84
CA GLU A 63 8.99 -10.94 7.20
C GLU A 63 8.88 -9.76 6.22
N LYS A 64 7.72 -9.66 5.56
CA LYS A 64 7.39 -8.49 4.74
C LYS A 64 7.25 -7.27 5.64
N GLN A 65 7.85 -6.18 5.20
CA GLN A 65 7.56 -4.88 5.78
C GLN A 65 6.09 -4.57 5.47
N LYS A 66 5.33 -4.08 6.46
CA LYS A 66 4.00 -3.55 6.19
C LYS A 66 4.18 -2.48 5.11
N GLU A 67 3.41 -2.57 4.03
CA GLU A 67 3.45 -1.59 2.95
C GLU A 67 2.90 -0.25 3.47
N ILE A 68 3.72 0.48 4.22
CA ILE A 68 3.39 1.78 4.81
C ILE A 68 3.46 2.79 3.68
N GLY A 69 2.36 3.50 3.45
CA GLY A 69 2.27 4.53 2.42
C GLY A 69 1.67 4.07 1.08
N LEU A 70 1.19 2.83 0.96
CA LEU A 70 0.42 2.45 -0.23
C LEU A 70 -0.94 3.15 -0.25
N THR A 71 -1.20 3.83 -1.36
CA THR A 71 -2.49 4.41 -1.70
C THR A 71 -3.39 3.38 -2.38
N TYR A 72 -4.70 3.59 -2.34
CA TYR A 72 -5.64 2.66 -2.95
C TYR A 72 -5.46 2.62 -4.47
N LYS A 73 -5.02 3.74 -5.06
CA LYS A 73 -4.61 3.84 -6.47
C LYS A 73 -3.42 2.93 -6.79
N GLU A 74 -2.39 2.87 -5.96
CA GLU A 74 -1.24 1.98 -6.20
C GLU A 74 -1.62 0.51 -6.08
N ILE A 75 -2.56 0.18 -5.18
CA ILE A 75 -3.13 -1.17 -5.12
C ILE A 75 -3.91 -1.45 -6.40
N LEU A 76 -4.77 -0.53 -6.84
CA LEU A 76 -5.53 -0.66 -8.09
C LEU A 76 -4.61 -0.84 -9.30
N LYS A 77 -3.53 -0.06 -9.44
CA LYS A 77 -2.56 -0.18 -10.55
C LYS A 77 -1.91 -1.56 -10.66
N LYS A 78 -1.83 -2.30 -9.56
CA LYS A 78 -1.32 -3.69 -9.55
C LYS A 78 -2.37 -4.70 -10.03
N GLU A 79 -3.66 -4.38 -9.91
CA GLU A 79 -4.78 -5.27 -10.23
C GLU A 79 -5.39 -4.98 -11.61
N ILE A 80 -5.40 -3.72 -12.03
CA ILE A 80 -6.03 -3.26 -13.26
C ILE A 80 -5.05 -2.40 -14.07
N ASN A 81 -4.92 -2.70 -15.37
CA ASN A 81 -4.16 -1.87 -16.31
C ASN A 81 -5.11 -0.89 -16.99
N SER A 82 -5.45 0.19 -16.27
CA SER A 82 -6.46 1.13 -16.72
C SER A 82 -5.98 2.57 -16.64
N LYS A 83 -6.17 3.31 -17.74
CA LYS A 83 -5.91 4.76 -17.83
C LYS A 83 -6.75 5.59 -16.85
N TYR A 84 -7.87 5.05 -16.36
CA TYR A 84 -8.78 5.76 -15.47
C TYR A 84 -8.20 6.00 -14.06
N ILE A 85 -7.24 5.16 -13.63
CA ILE A 85 -6.74 5.16 -12.24
C ILE A 85 -6.05 6.46 -11.86
N ASP A 86 -5.32 7.06 -12.81
CA ASP A 86 -4.59 8.30 -12.58
C ASP A 86 -5.56 9.46 -12.28
N ASN A 87 -6.73 9.46 -12.92
CA ASN A 87 -7.77 10.48 -12.79
C ASN A 87 -8.66 10.32 -11.54
N LEU A 88 -8.56 9.21 -10.81
CA LEU A 88 -9.34 9.03 -9.58
C LEU A 88 -8.97 10.11 -8.53
N PRO A 89 -9.86 10.48 -7.60
CA PRO A 89 -9.55 11.47 -6.58
C PRO A 89 -8.50 10.94 -5.59
N SER A 90 -7.51 11.73 -5.17
CA SER A 90 -6.57 11.28 -4.13
C SER A 90 -7.22 11.24 -2.73
N SER A 91 -8.23 12.08 -2.49
CA SER A 91 -8.93 12.23 -1.22
C SER A 91 -10.31 11.58 -1.23
N TYR A 92 -10.73 11.12 -0.06
CA TYR A 92 -12.06 10.62 0.24
C TYR A 92 -12.34 10.85 1.73
N ASP A 93 -13.61 10.87 2.09
CA ASP A 93 -14.06 11.06 3.47
C ASP A 93 -14.29 9.70 4.14
N ILE A 94 -14.05 9.64 5.45
CA ILE A 94 -14.33 8.48 6.28
C ILE A 94 -15.30 8.90 7.38
N VAL A 95 -16.44 8.21 7.48
CA VAL A 95 -17.46 8.42 8.52
C VAL A 95 -17.77 7.06 9.14
N GLY A 96 -17.31 6.84 10.38
CA GLY A 96 -17.46 5.55 11.06
C GLY A 96 -16.80 4.42 10.25
N ASP A 97 -17.60 3.44 9.82
CA ASP A 97 -17.14 2.34 8.96
C ASP A 97 -17.49 2.50 7.46
N ILE A 98 -17.78 3.73 7.02
CA ILE A 98 -18.15 4.10 5.65
C ILE A 98 -17.11 5.02 5.03
N ILE A 99 -16.65 4.70 3.81
CA ILE A 99 -15.89 5.61 2.95
C ILE A 99 -16.82 6.29 1.95
N ILE A 100 -16.65 7.59 1.76
CA ILE A 100 -17.35 8.38 0.73
C ILE A 100 -16.31 9.00 -0.21
N ILE A 101 -16.37 8.64 -1.50
CA ILE A 101 -15.44 9.10 -2.54
C ILE A 101 -16.20 9.84 -3.65
N ASN A 102 -15.53 10.73 -4.41
CA ASN A 102 -16.13 11.44 -5.54
C ASN A 102 -15.52 11.00 -6.87
N ILE A 103 -16.12 10.01 -7.52
CA ILE A 103 -15.71 9.49 -8.81
C ILE A 103 -16.78 9.85 -9.84
N GLU A 104 -16.40 10.70 -10.79
CA GLU A 104 -17.28 11.16 -11.88
C GLU A 104 -17.39 10.12 -13.01
N ASP A 105 -16.33 9.32 -13.21
CA ASP A 105 -16.28 8.30 -14.25
C ASP A 105 -17.19 7.11 -13.92
N LYS A 106 -18.41 7.13 -14.46
CA LYS A 106 -19.41 6.08 -14.25
C LYS A 106 -19.05 4.76 -14.93
N GLU A 107 -18.29 4.78 -16.03
CA GLU A 107 -17.83 3.56 -16.70
C GLU A 107 -16.81 2.83 -15.81
N PHE A 108 -15.87 3.58 -15.23
CA PHE A 108 -14.93 3.06 -14.25
C PHE A 108 -15.65 2.41 -13.06
N LEU A 109 -16.67 3.08 -12.50
CA LEU A 109 -17.43 2.51 -11.37
C LEU A 109 -18.18 1.24 -11.76
N LYS A 110 -18.75 1.18 -12.96
CA LYS A 110 -19.47 0.02 -13.45
C LYS A 110 -18.55 -1.20 -13.59
N GLU A 111 -17.33 -1.01 -14.09
CA GLU A 111 -16.40 -2.10 -14.36
C GLU A 111 -15.53 -2.47 -13.14
N TYR A 112 -15.10 -1.49 -12.36
CA TYR A 112 -14.06 -1.65 -11.33
C TYR A 112 -14.50 -1.34 -9.90
N SER A 113 -15.80 -1.18 -9.63
CA SER A 113 -16.34 -0.96 -8.28
C SER A 113 -15.84 -1.98 -7.25
N SER A 114 -15.76 -3.26 -7.63
CA SER A 114 -15.26 -4.33 -6.76
C SER A 114 -13.76 -4.16 -6.45
N ASN A 115 -12.93 -3.92 -7.47
CA ASN A 115 -11.50 -3.65 -7.29
C ASN A 115 -11.27 -2.41 -6.42
N LEU A 116 -12.01 -1.33 -6.69
CA LEU A 116 -11.96 -0.09 -5.90
C LEU A 116 -12.29 -0.37 -4.43
N THR A 117 -13.42 -1.05 -4.18
CA THR A 117 -13.86 -1.39 -2.82
C THR A 117 -12.80 -2.22 -2.09
N ASN A 118 -12.27 -3.25 -2.74
CA ASN A 118 -11.25 -4.12 -2.16
C ASN A 118 -9.94 -3.36 -1.88
N SER A 119 -9.53 -2.46 -2.79
CA SER A 119 -8.35 -1.63 -2.61
C SER A 119 -8.47 -0.70 -1.39
N LEU A 120 -9.64 -0.10 -1.19
CA LEU A 120 -9.93 0.77 -0.05
C LEU A 120 -9.99 -0.03 1.27
N LYS A 121 -10.62 -1.21 1.27
CA LYS A 121 -10.67 -2.11 2.44
C LYS A 121 -9.30 -2.68 2.82
N LYS A 122 -8.41 -2.93 1.85
CA LYS A 122 -7.03 -3.35 2.14
C LYS A 122 -6.26 -2.28 2.91
N ILE A 123 -6.54 -1.00 2.64
CA ILE A 123 -5.91 0.13 3.33
C ILE A 123 -6.58 0.43 4.65
N HIS A 124 -7.92 0.34 4.68
CA HIS A 124 -8.75 0.60 5.85
C HIS A 124 -9.56 -0.65 6.20
N PRO A 125 -8.98 -1.64 6.92
CA PRO A 125 -9.63 -2.92 7.18
C PRO A 125 -10.94 -2.84 7.98
N HIS A 126 -11.19 -1.73 8.69
CA HIS A 126 -12.41 -1.50 9.46
C HIS A 126 -13.61 -1.05 8.59
N ILE A 127 -13.36 -0.64 7.34
CA ILE A 127 -14.40 -0.12 6.45
C ILE A 127 -15.27 -1.25 5.91
N LYS A 128 -16.58 -1.08 6.03
CA LYS A 128 -17.57 -2.06 5.58
C LYS A 128 -18.33 -1.61 4.34
N VAL A 129 -18.49 -0.29 4.15
CA VAL A 129 -19.27 0.32 3.07
C VAL A 129 -18.42 1.33 2.30
N VAL A 130 -18.56 1.37 0.97
CA VAL A 130 -17.99 2.40 0.11
C VAL A 130 -19.10 3.04 -0.73
N LEU A 131 -19.21 4.37 -0.67
CA LEU A 131 -20.22 5.17 -1.37
C LEU A 131 -19.56 6.20 -2.29
N ASN A 132 -20.25 6.53 -3.38
CA ASN A 132 -19.90 7.63 -4.29
C ASN A 132 -20.75 8.86 -3.98
N LYS A 133 -20.16 10.06 -4.03
CA LYS A 133 -20.91 11.32 -4.10
C LYS A 133 -21.53 11.41 -5.48
N SER A 134 -22.85 11.59 -5.56
CA SER A 134 -23.53 11.76 -6.86
C SER A 134 -23.93 13.20 -7.15
N LYS A 135 -24.13 14.02 -6.11
CA LYS A 135 -24.43 15.47 -6.25
C LYS A 135 -23.84 16.29 -5.10
N GLU A 136 -23.79 17.60 -5.32
CA GLU A 136 -23.54 18.58 -4.26
C GLU A 136 -24.68 18.58 -3.22
N HIS A 137 -24.36 19.14 -2.04
CA HIS A 137 -25.33 19.33 -0.97
C HIS A 137 -26.48 20.22 -1.42
N HIS A 138 -27.71 19.83 -1.13
CA HIS A 138 -28.90 20.57 -1.55
C HIS A 138 -30.01 20.56 -0.50
N GLY A 139 -31.01 21.42 -0.71
CA GLY A 139 -32.15 21.57 0.20
C GLY A 139 -31.80 22.27 1.52
N THR A 140 -32.83 22.57 2.31
CA THR A 140 -32.69 23.27 3.59
C THR A 140 -31.83 22.50 4.59
N PHE A 141 -31.85 21.17 4.52
CA PHE A 141 -31.07 20.28 5.39
C PHE A 141 -29.68 19.96 4.83
N ARG A 142 -29.31 20.51 3.66
CA ARG A 142 -28.01 20.28 2.99
C ARG A 142 -27.66 18.79 2.84
N THR A 143 -28.64 17.98 2.48
CA THR A 143 -28.47 16.54 2.27
C THR A 143 -27.57 16.28 1.06
N GLN A 144 -26.77 15.21 1.15
CA GLN A 144 -25.88 14.77 0.08
C GLN A 144 -26.40 13.48 -0.54
N ASP A 145 -26.50 13.45 -1.87
CA ASP A 145 -26.84 12.21 -2.57
C ASP A 145 -25.61 11.29 -2.63
N LEU A 146 -25.82 10.05 -2.15
CA LEU A 146 -24.81 9.01 -2.08
C LEU A 146 -25.27 7.77 -2.84
N GLU A 147 -24.43 7.28 -3.74
CA GLU A 147 -24.62 6.03 -4.50
C GLU A 147 -23.75 4.93 -3.90
N TRP A 148 -24.26 3.71 -3.84
CA TRP A 148 -23.49 2.57 -3.33
C TRP A 148 -22.47 2.09 -4.38
N ILE A 149 -21.21 1.90 -3.95
CA ILE A 149 -20.14 1.33 -4.79
C ILE A 149 -19.91 -0.14 -4.41
N GLY A 150 -19.81 -0.44 -3.12
CA GLY A 150 -19.46 -1.80 -2.66
C GLY A 150 -19.49 -1.98 -1.15
N GLY A 151 -19.50 -3.25 -0.72
CA GLY A 151 -19.57 -3.63 0.68
C GLY A 151 -21.01 -3.83 1.17
N GLU A 152 -21.28 -3.51 2.44
CA GLU A 152 -22.66 -3.56 2.96
C GLU A 152 -23.53 -2.47 2.28
N ASN A 153 -24.81 -2.75 2.03
CA ASN A 153 -25.71 -1.78 1.40
C ASN A 153 -26.51 -1.01 2.46
N ARG A 154 -25.85 -0.04 3.09
CA ARG A 154 -26.44 0.86 4.09
C ARG A 154 -25.77 2.25 4.05
N LYS A 155 -26.39 3.23 4.71
CA LYS A 155 -25.89 4.61 4.83
C LYS A 155 -25.77 5.10 6.28
N GLU A 156 -26.08 4.23 7.23
CA GLU A 156 -25.97 4.46 8.68
C GLU A 156 -24.74 3.73 9.19
N THR A 157 -24.03 4.28 10.18
CA THR A 157 -22.82 3.70 10.80
C THR A 157 -22.87 3.73 12.31
#